data_AF-A0A6L8E933-F1
#
_entry.id   AF-A0A6L8E933-F1
#
_cell.length_a   1.000
_cell.length_b   1.000
_cell.length_c   1.000
_cell.angle_alpha   90.00
_cell.angle_beta   90.00
_cell.angle_gamma   90.00
#
_symmetry.space_group_name_H-M   'P 1'
#
loop_
_entity.id
_entity.type
_entity.pdbx_description
1 polymer ?
#
loop_
_entity_poly.entity_id
_entity_poly.type
_entity_poly.pdbx_seq_one_letter_code
_entity_poly.pdbx_strand_id
1 'polypeptide(L)'
;MRRRRLAGVLAALAGALVVFLLWPSAASAAGVEGETAFVLNTLSFLLWGGLVMWMAAGFTMLEAGSVRTKNASTICMKNLGIYSIAGLAYFAIGYNLMYVEVGDLIGSVTLFYGPSADEVALLDGLDTASAVVATAYSSMSDWFFQMVFVATTASIVSGALAERARMWSFFLFTLVLTAVIYPVVGAWTWGGGWLDELGFQDFAGSTIVHGTGGWAALAGAIIVGPRRGKFAADGSVRPTPPSSVVIVTLGVFILWFG
;
A
#
# COMPACT_ATOMS: atom_id res chain seq x y z
N MET A 1 14.77 57.70 -26.03
CA MET A 1 13.53 56.88 -25.99
C MET A 1 13.64 55.57 -25.19
N ARG A 2 14.71 54.77 -25.32
CA ARG A 2 14.84 53.46 -24.64
C ARG A 2 14.73 53.48 -23.11
N ARG A 3 15.35 54.45 -22.43
CA ARG A 3 15.32 54.56 -20.95
C ARG A 3 13.92 54.85 -20.37
N ARG A 4 13.11 55.65 -21.07
CA ARG A 4 11.72 55.95 -20.65
C ARG A 4 10.80 54.73 -20.80
N ARG A 5 11.02 53.91 -21.84
CA ARG A 5 10.30 52.63 -22.00
C ARG A 5 10.68 51.61 -20.92
N LEU A 6 11.96 51.53 -20.56
CA LEU A 6 12.42 50.64 -19.48
C LEU A 6 11.83 51.03 -18.11
N ALA A 7 11.80 52.33 -17.81
CA ALA A 7 11.21 52.83 -16.56
C ALA A 7 9.69 52.57 -16.49
N GLY A 8 8.97 52.70 -17.62
CA GLY A 8 7.54 52.38 -17.67
C GLY A 8 7.26 50.89 -17.47
N VAL A 9 8.09 50.00 -18.03
CA VAL A 9 7.98 48.55 -17.82
C VAL A 9 8.29 48.18 -16.37
N LEU A 10 9.32 48.76 -15.76
CA LEU A 10 9.66 48.51 -14.35
C LEU A 10 8.58 49.02 -13.39
N ALA A 11 7.97 50.17 -13.68
CA ALA A 11 6.86 50.69 -12.89
C ALA A 11 5.59 49.83 -13.02
N ALA A 12 5.30 49.31 -14.22
CA ALA A 12 4.19 48.39 -14.45
C ALA A 12 4.41 47.04 -13.74
N LEU A 13 5.63 46.50 -13.77
CA LEU A 13 5.99 45.27 -13.05
C LEU A 13 5.95 45.45 -11.53
N ALA A 14 6.42 46.60 -11.02
CA ALA A 14 6.31 46.93 -9.61
C ALA A 14 4.85 47.11 -9.18
N GLY A 15 4.02 47.75 -10.01
CA GLY A 15 2.58 47.88 -9.77
C GLY A 15 1.87 46.52 -9.76
N ALA A 16 2.18 45.63 -10.71
CA ALA A 16 1.64 44.27 -10.74
C ALA A 16 2.08 43.45 -9.53
N LEU A 17 3.35 43.59 -9.09
CA LEU A 17 3.87 42.91 -7.91
C LEU A 17 3.19 43.42 -6.63
N VAL A 18 2.95 44.73 -6.52
CA VAL A 18 2.24 45.32 -5.38
C VAL A 18 0.77 44.88 -5.36
N VAL A 19 0.09 44.81 -6.51
CA VAL A 19 -1.28 44.27 -6.60
C VAL A 19 -1.32 42.78 -6.25
N PHE A 20 -0.29 42.01 -6.61
CA PHE A 20 -0.18 40.60 -6.25
C PHE A 20 0.14 40.39 -4.75
N LEU A 21 0.97 41.25 -4.16
CA LEU A 21 1.33 41.21 -2.74
C LEU A 21 0.24 41.78 -1.82
N LEU A 22 -0.57 42.71 -2.32
CA LEU A 22 -1.73 43.28 -1.63
C LEU A 22 -3.04 42.59 -2.02
N TRP A 23 -3.00 41.57 -2.88
CA TRP A 23 -4.15 40.72 -3.12
C TRP A 23 -4.50 40.08 -1.78
N PRO A 24 -5.67 40.37 -1.19
CA PRO A 24 -6.06 39.70 0.02
C PRO A 24 -6.17 38.22 -0.36
N SER A 25 -5.23 37.41 0.10
CA SER A 25 -5.49 36.00 0.30
C SER A 25 -6.50 35.94 1.43
N ALA A 26 -7.75 36.31 1.14
CA ALA A 26 -8.87 35.73 1.83
C ALA A 26 -8.75 34.24 1.50
N ALA A 27 -7.94 33.54 2.30
CA ALA A 27 -8.20 32.16 2.59
C ALA A 27 -9.65 32.17 3.04
N SER A 28 -10.55 31.89 2.11
CA SER A 28 -11.89 31.48 2.40
C SER A 28 -11.71 30.22 3.24
N ALA A 29 -11.59 30.40 4.55
CA ALA A 29 -11.81 29.36 5.52
C ALA A 29 -13.33 29.08 5.53
N ALA A 30 -13.87 28.73 4.37
CA ALA A 30 -15.04 27.91 4.31
C ALA A 30 -14.56 26.58 4.89
N GLY A 31 -14.88 26.33 6.16
CA GLY A 31 -14.62 25.02 6.74
C GLY A 31 -15.20 23.97 5.81
N VAL A 32 -14.42 22.93 5.51
CA VAL A 32 -14.95 21.80 4.74
C VAL A 32 -16.07 21.21 5.60
N GLU A 33 -17.28 21.21 5.07
CA GLU A 33 -18.43 20.61 5.74
C GLU A 33 -18.15 19.13 6.00
N GLY A 34 -18.61 18.59 7.14
CA GLY A 34 -18.30 17.22 7.55
C GLY A 34 -18.62 16.19 6.47
N GLU A 35 -19.77 16.35 5.80
CA GLU A 35 -20.17 15.50 4.67
C GLU A 35 -19.18 15.60 3.50
N THR A 36 -18.73 16.80 3.16
CA THR A 36 -17.75 17.01 2.08
C THR A 36 -16.42 16.37 2.45
N ALA A 37 -15.97 16.50 3.69
CA ALA A 37 -14.74 15.86 4.16
C ALA A 37 -14.85 14.33 4.10
N PHE A 38 -15.95 13.76 4.58
CA PHE A 38 -16.22 12.32 4.51
C PHE A 38 -16.15 11.79 3.08
N VAL A 39 -16.83 12.47 2.15
CA VAL A 39 -16.85 12.07 0.73
C VAL A 39 -15.45 12.14 0.12
N LEU A 40 -14.71 13.23 0.36
CA LEU A 40 -13.37 13.40 -0.21
C LEU A 40 -12.35 12.43 0.39
N ASN A 41 -12.41 12.16 1.70
CA ASN A 41 -11.54 11.19 2.35
C ASN A 41 -11.83 9.77 1.83
N THR A 42 -13.10 9.39 1.75
CA THR A 42 -13.54 8.10 1.19
C THR A 42 -13.05 7.94 -0.26
N LEU A 43 -13.27 8.97 -1.09
CA LEU A 43 -12.78 8.97 -2.47
C LEU A 43 -11.26 8.87 -2.54
N SER A 44 -10.55 9.56 -1.64
CA SER A 44 -9.09 9.52 -1.61
C SER A 44 -8.57 8.11 -1.33
N PHE A 45 -9.14 7.38 -0.37
CA PHE A 45 -8.75 5.99 -0.09
C PHE A 45 -9.00 5.05 -1.26
N LEU A 46 -10.09 5.25 -2.01
CA LEU A 46 -10.35 4.48 -3.22
C LEU A 46 -9.35 4.82 -4.34
N LEU A 47 -9.02 6.10 -4.53
CA LEU A 47 -8.06 6.54 -5.55
C LEU A 47 -6.63 6.09 -5.23
N TRP A 48 -6.15 6.36 -4.03
CA TRP A 48 -4.82 5.94 -3.58
C TRP A 48 -4.73 4.42 -3.49
N GLY A 49 -5.77 3.75 -3.00
CA GLY A 49 -5.84 2.29 -2.99
C GLY A 49 -5.81 1.70 -4.39
N GLY A 50 -6.43 2.36 -5.38
CA GLY A 50 -6.34 1.98 -6.79
C GLY A 50 -4.93 2.10 -7.36
N LEU A 51 -4.19 3.14 -6.97
CA LEU A 51 -2.78 3.34 -7.35
C LEU A 51 -1.87 2.28 -6.71
N VAL A 52 -2.06 2.00 -5.42
CA VAL A 52 -1.33 0.91 -4.73
C VAL A 52 -1.72 -0.45 -5.30
N MET A 53 -2.98 -0.68 -5.69
CA MET A 53 -3.38 -1.90 -6.40
C MET A 53 -2.69 -2.00 -7.77
N TRP A 54 -2.45 -0.88 -8.45
CA TRP A 54 -1.70 -0.88 -9.72
C TRP A 54 -0.23 -1.29 -9.54
N MET A 55 0.34 -1.12 -8.35
CA MET A 55 1.66 -1.70 -8.01
C MET A 55 1.69 -3.23 -8.19
N ALA A 56 0.56 -3.94 -8.11
CA ALA A 56 0.47 -5.38 -8.44
C ALA A 56 1.01 -5.69 -9.83
N ALA A 57 0.66 -4.86 -10.82
CA ALA A 57 1.15 -4.98 -12.18
C ALA A 57 2.66 -4.68 -12.23
N GLY A 58 3.09 -3.67 -11.47
CA GLY A 58 4.50 -3.32 -11.30
C GLY A 58 5.35 -4.46 -10.75
N PHE A 59 4.93 -5.08 -9.65
CA PHE A 59 5.58 -6.26 -9.06
C PHE A 59 5.59 -7.44 -10.03
N THR A 60 4.46 -7.70 -10.70
CA THR A 60 4.38 -8.77 -11.70
C THR A 60 5.42 -8.58 -12.79
N MET A 61 5.54 -7.37 -13.35
CA MET A 61 6.52 -7.05 -14.38
C MET A 61 7.96 -7.12 -13.84
N LEU A 62 8.22 -6.49 -12.69
CA LEU A 62 9.53 -6.49 -12.05
C LEU A 62 10.04 -7.92 -11.79
N GLU A 63 9.21 -8.77 -11.19
CA GLU A 63 9.56 -10.15 -10.89
C GLU A 63 9.69 -10.99 -12.16
N ALA A 64 8.73 -10.91 -13.09
CA ALA A 64 8.71 -11.75 -14.29
C ALA A 64 9.91 -11.44 -15.21
N GLY A 65 10.28 -10.16 -15.32
CA GLY A 65 11.47 -9.72 -16.05
C GLY A 65 12.78 -10.11 -15.35
N SER A 66 12.79 -10.22 -14.03
CA SER A 66 13.99 -10.53 -13.22
C SER A 66 14.31 -12.04 -13.15
N VAL A 67 13.38 -12.92 -13.51
CA VAL A 67 13.58 -14.37 -13.55
C VAL A 67 13.98 -14.85 -14.94
N ARG A 68 14.42 -16.11 -15.05
CA ARG A 68 14.63 -16.76 -16.36
C ARG A 68 13.29 -16.96 -17.07
N THR A 69 13.29 -16.83 -18.39
CA THR A 69 12.08 -16.86 -19.24
C THR A 69 11.17 -18.06 -18.97
N LYS A 70 11.74 -19.24 -18.70
CA LYS A 70 10.98 -20.47 -18.39
C LYS A 70 10.11 -20.38 -17.12
N ASN A 71 10.40 -19.44 -16.22
CA ASN A 71 9.69 -19.26 -14.96
C ASN A 71 8.72 -18.05 -14.98
N ALA A 72 8.70 -17.26 -16.06
CA ALA A 72 7.90 -16.03 -16.12
C ALA A 72 6.40 -16.30 -15.89
N SER A 73 5.84 -17.32 -16.54
CA SER A 73 4.42 -17.70 -16.36
C SER A 73 4.10 -18.07 -14.90
N THR A 74 5.00 -18.76 -14.22
CA THR A 74 4.84 -19.10 -12.80
C THR A 74 4.80 -17.85 -11.93
N ILE A 75 5.62 -16.85 -12.22
CA ILE A 75 5.63 -15.57 -11.49
C ILE A 75 4.33 -14.79 -11.69
N CYS A 76 3.83 -14.72 -12.92
CA CYS A 76 2.54 -14.07 -13.19
C CYS A 76 1.40 -14.74 -12.40
N MET A 77 1.37 -16.08 -12.39
CA MET A 77 0.38 -16.83 -11.63
C MET A 77 0.50 -16.59 -10.12
N LYS A 78 1.72 -16.52 -9.59
CA LYS A 78 1.95 -16.21 -8.17
C LYS A 78 1.42 -14.82 -7.82
N ASN A 79 1.73 -13.79 -8.60
CA ASN A 79 1.28 -12.43 -8.31
C ASN A 79 -0.25 -12.29 -8.35
N LEU A 80 -0.92 -12.92 -9.33
CA LEU A 80 -2.37 -12.94 -9.37
C LEU A 80 -2.97 -13.69 -8.16
N GLY A 81 -2.41 -14.85 -7.83
CA GLY A 81 -2.84 -15.63 -6.67
C GLY A 81 -2.66 -14.90 -5.33
N ILE A 82 -1.59 -14.10 -5.18
CA ILE A 82 -1.36 -13.29 -3.99
C ILE A 82 -2.51 -12.34 -3.74
N TYR A 83 -2.94 -11.58 -4.75
CA TYR A 83 -4.03 -10.62 -4.59
C TYR A 83 -5.36 -11.30 -4.23
N SER A 84 -5.68 -12.42 -4.88
CA SER A 84 -6.89 -13.17 -4.56
C SER A 84 -6.88 -13.73 -3.14
N ILE A 85 -5.75 -14.29 -2.69
CA ILE A 85 -5.63 -14.87 -1.34
C ILE A 85 -5.58 -13.76 -0.30
N ALA A 86 -4.79 -12.71 -0.51
CA ALA A 86 -4.66 -11.57 0.39
C ALA A 86 -6.01 -10.89 0.60
N GLY A 87 -6.75 -10.60 -0.48
CA GLY A 87 -8.07 -10.00 -0.40
C GLY A 87 -9.04 -10.82 0.44
N LEU A 88 -9.15 -12.13 0.17
CA LEU A 88 -10.06 -13.00 0.91
C LEU A 88 -9.64 -13.22 2.36
N ALA A 89 -8.35 -13.46 2.62
CA ALA A 89 -7.84 -13.72 3.96
C ALA A 89 -7.91 -12.48 4.85
N TYR A 90 -7.58 -11.32 4.30
CA TYR A 90 -7.62 -10.06 5.01
C TYR A 90 -9.05 -9.60 5.27
N PHE A 91 -9.97 -9.83 4.32
CA PHE A 91 -11.40 -9.67 4.55
C PHE A 91 -11.94 -10.60 5.64
N ALA A 92 -11.56 -11.89 5.59
CA ALA A 92 -12.12 -12.90 6.46
C ALA A 92 -11.68 -12.75 7.92
N ILE A 93 -10.46 -12.27 8.19
CA ILE A 93 -9.96 -12.13 9.57
C ILE A 93 -8.90 -11.05 9.73
N GLY A 94 -8.06 -10.81 8.72
CA GLY A 94 -6.87 -9.97 8.87
C GLY A 94 -7.18 -8.52 9.25
N TYR A 95 -8.23 -7.92 8.69
CA TYR A 95 -8.60 -6.55 9.03
C TYR A 95 -9.05 -6.41 10.50
N ASN A 96 -9.92 -7.33 10.95
CA ASN A 96 -10.41 -7.33 12.34
C ASN A 96 -9.26 -7.50 13.34
N LEU A 97 -8.30 -8.39 13.04
CA LEU A 97 -7.11 -8.58 13.86
C LEU A 97 -6.20 -7.34 13.92
N MET A 98 -6.22 -6.49 12.88
CA MET A 98 -5.31 -5.36 12.77
C MET A 98 -5.90 -4.06 13.31
N TYR A 99 -7.21 -3.83 13.14
CA TYR A 99 -7.82 -2.51 13.34
C TYR A 99 -9.05 -2.48 14.28
N VAL A 100 -9.65 -3.62 14.59
CA VAL A 100 -10.91 -3.66 15.37
C VAL A 100 -10.62 -4.03 16.81
N GLU A 101 -10.98 -3.17 17.76
CA GLU A 101 -10.84 -3.41 19.21
C GLU A 101 -9.44 -3.91 19.61
N VAL A 102 -8.41 -3.22 19.11
CA VAL A 102 -7.01 -3.58 19.33
C VAL A 102 -6.64 -3.39 20.80
N GLY A 103 -6.29 -4.50 21.47
CA GLY A 103 -5.61 -4.47 22.76
C GLY A 103 -4.09 -4.37 22.60
N ASP A 104 -3.32 -4.84 23.58
CA ASP A 104 -1.86 -4.72 23.52
C ASP A 104 -1.24 -5.43 22.31
N LEU A 105 -1.71 -6.63 21.96
CA LEU A 105 -1.05 -7.50 20.97
C LEU A 105 -1.81 -7.69 19.65
N ILE A 106 -3.14 -7.80 19.70
CA ILE A 106 -4.00 -8.08 18.56
C ILE A 106 -5.37 -7.43 18.76
N GLY A 107 -6.07 -7.20 17.65
CA GLY A 107 -7.49 -6.86 17.62
C GLY A 107 -8.41 -8.08 17.70
N SER A 108 -9.66 -7.83 17.31
CA SER A 108 -10.78 -8.74 17.45
C SER A 108 -10.63 -9.99 16.59
N VAL A 109 -10.85 -11.16 17.21
CA VAL A 109 -10.83 -12.47 16.53
C VAL A 109 -12.24 -12.80 16.03
N THR A 110 -12.74 -11.96 15.13
CA THR A 110 -14.06 -12.11 14.51
C THR A 110 -13.92 -12.35 13.01
N LEU A 111 -14.82 -13.17 12.46
CA LEU A 111 -14.81 -13.48 11.04
C LEU A 111 -15.62 -12.46 10.24
N PHE A 112 -15.06 -12.09 9.10
CA PHE A 112 -15.57 -11.16 8.12
C PHE A 112 -15.66 -9.73 8.64
N TYR A 113 -15.03 -8.81 7.92
CA TYR A 113 -15.23 -7.39 8.12
C TYR A 113 -16.38 -6.89 7.23
N GLY A 114 -17.04 -5.81 7.62
CA GLY A 114 -18.18 -5.28 6.87
C GLY A 114 -18.46 -3.83 7.23
N PRO A 115 -19.41 -3.19 6.53
CA PRO A 115 -19.82 -1.83 6.82
C PRO A 115 -20.20 -1.67 8.29
N SER A 116 -19.96 -0.50 8.85
CA SER A 116 -20.38 -0.19 10.22
C SER A 116 -21.90 -0.24 10.34
N ALA A 117 -22.40 -0.47 11.55
CA ALA A 117 -23.85 -0.52 11.80
C ALA A 117 -24.56 0.77 11.40
N ASP A 118 -23.91 1.93 11.60
CA ASP A 118 -24.43 3.24 11.20
C ASP A 118 -24.47 3.40 9.67
N GLU A 119 -23.45 2.91 8.94
CA GLU A 119 -23.48 2.92 7.46
C GLU A 119 -24.62 2.04 6.91
N VAL A 120 -24.85 0.86 7.50
CA VAL A 120 -25.97 -0.01 7.11
C VAL A 120 -27.32 0.66 7.40
N ALA A 121 -27.47 1.22 8.61
CA ALA A 121 -28.68 1.94 9.01
C ALA A 121 -28.98 3.13 8.08
N LEU A 122 -27.95 3.88 7.67
CA LEU A 122 -28.09 4.99 6.73
C LEU A 122 -28.59 4.52 5.36
N LEU A 123 -28.06 3.39 4.85
CA LEU A 123 -28.50 2.80 3.59
C LEU A 123 -29.96 2.32 3.64
N ASP A 124 -30.43 1.89 4.81
CA ASP A 124 -31.83 1.51 5.07
C ASP A 124 -32.74 2.73 5.30
N GLY A 125 -32.22 3.96 5.18
CA GLY A 125 -32.97 5.21 5.26
C GLY A 125 -33.18 5.74 6.69
N LEU A 126 -32.43 5.24 7.67
CA LEU A 126 -32.45 5.74 9.04
C LEU A 126 -31.56 6.99 9.18
N ASP A 127 -31.95 7.90 10.07
CA ASP A 127 -31.22 9.15 10.33
C ASP A 127 -29.96 8.91 11.18
N THR A 128 -28.91 8.43 10.52
CA THR A 128 -27.60 8.11 11.11
C THR A 128 -26.45 8.83 10.40
N ALA A 129 -26.77 9.79 9.50
CA ALA A 129 -25.80 10.51 8.69
C ALA A 129 -24.73 11.22 9.55
N SER A 130 -25.14 11.81 10.67
CA SER A 130 -24.22 12.46 11.60
C SER A 130 -23.20 11.51 12.22
N ALA A 131 -23.61 10.28 12.56
CA ALA A 131 -22.71 9.26 13.10
C ALA A 131 -21.72 8.75 12.04
N VAL A 132 -22.21 8.50 10.81
CA VAL A 132 -21.36 8.09 9.68
C VAL A 132 -20.35 9.18 9.33
N VAL A 133 -20.76 10.45 9.27
CA VAL A 133 -19.84 11.56 8.99
C VAL A 133 -18.76 11.70 10.06
N ALA A 134 -19.07 11.37 11.33
CA ALA A 134 -18.11 11.42 12.42
C ALA A 134 -16.97 10.40 12.30
N THR A 135 -17.13 9.32 11.50
CA THR A 135 -16.04 8.36 11.23
C THR A 135 -15.01 8.88 10.22
N ALA A 136 -15.23 10.07 9.64
CA ALA A 136 -14.38 10.76 8.68
C ALA A 136 -14.21 10.10 7.30
N TYR A 137 -14.52 8.81 7.13
CA TYR A 137 -14.52 8.08 5.87
C TYR A 137 -15.31 6.77 5.97
N SER A 138 -15.66 6.18 4.83
CA SER A 138 -16.35 4.89 4.79
C SER A 138 -15.44 3.74 5.19
N SER A 139 -15.95 2.85 6.03
CA SER A 139 -15.25 1.67 6.55
C SER A 139 -14.67 0.76 5.46
N MET A 140 -15.42 0.55 4.37
CA MET A 140 -15.00 -0.31 3.26
C MET A 140 -13.93 0.34 2.37
N SER A 141 -13.84 1.67 2.36
CA SER A 141 -12.79 2.37 1.63
C SER A 141 -11.43 2.19 2.30
N ASP A 142 -11.39 2.25 3.64
CA ASP A 142 -10.17 1.95 4.42
C ASP A 142 -9.81 0.47 4.31
N TRP A 143 -10.78 -0.45 4.42
CA TRP A 143 -10.50 -1.88 4.19
C TRP A 143 -9.82 -2.14 2.84
N PHE A 144 -10.34 -1.55 1.75
CA PHE A 144 -9.74 -1.70 0.43
C PHE A 144 -8.32 -1.11 0.39
N PHE A 145 -8.15 0.08 0.97
CA PHE A 145 -6.85 0.75 1.05
C PHE A 145 -5.84 -0.12 1.80
N GLN A 146 -6.20 -0.71 2.95
CA GLN A 146 -5.29 -1.55 3.73
C GLN A 146 -5.03 -2.92 3.08
N MET A 147 -6.02 -3.50 2.40
CA MET A 147 -5.90 -4.79 1.72
C MET A 147 -4.76 -4.79 0.69
N VAL A 148 -4.57 -3.69 -0.02
CA VAL A 148 -3.51 -3.60 -1.04
C VAL A 148 -2.10 -3.51 -0.44
N PHE A 149 -1.93 -3.03 0.79
CA PHE A 149 -0.63 -3.04 1.50
C PHE A 149 -0.25 -4.45 1.99
N VAL A 150 -1.21 -5.20 2.53
CA VAL A 150 -0.94 -6.59 2.94
C VAL A 150 -0.62 -7.49 1.73
N ALA A 151 -1.27 -7.24 0.59
CA ALA A 151 -0.94 -7.90 -0.68
C ALA A 151 0.49 -7.55 -1.14
N THR A 152 0.90 -6.28 -1.01
CA THR A 152 2.26 -5.81 -1.29
C THR A 152 3.30 -6.54 -0.45
N THR A 153 3.05 -6.73 0.85
CA THR A 153 3.93 -7.49 1.76
C THR A 153 4.18 -8.91 1.25
N ALA A 154 3.11 -9.60 0.80
CA ALA A 154 3.22 -10.96 0.25
C ALA A 154 3.97 -11.00 -1.10
N SER A 155 3.84 -9.94 -1.92
CA SER A 155 4.55 -9.83 -3.20
C SER A 155 6.08 -9.71 -3.00
N ILE A 156 6.54 -8.99 -1.98
CA ILE A 156 7.97 -8.92 -1.61
C ILE A 156 8.56 -10.33 -1.41
N VAL A 157 7.83 -11.20 -0.70
CA VAL A 157 8.24 -12.60 -0.48
C VAL A 157 8.24 -13.39 -1.78
N SER A 158 7.30 -13.13 -2.70
CA SER A 158 7.25 -13.79 -4.01
C SER A 158 8.55 -13.60 -4.79
N GLY A 159 9.00 -12.36 -4.93
CA GLY A 159 10.18 -12.01 -5.72
C GLY A 159 11.46 -12.61 -5.12
N ALA A 160 11.61 -12.56 -3.80
CA ALA A 160 12.76 -13.12 -3.11
C ALA A 160 12.91 -14.64 -3.29
N LEU A 161 11.78 -15.37 -3.31
CA LEU A 161 11.72 -16.82 -3.42
C LEU A 161 11.44 -17.33 -4.84
N ALA A 162 11.52 -16.43 -5.83
CA ALA A 162 11.30 -16.74 -7.23
C ALA A 162 12.17 -17.91 -7.71
N GLU A 163 11.58 -18.70 -8.64
CA GLU A 163 12.18 -19.87 -9.31
C GLU A 163 12.45 -21.11 -8.44
N ARG A 164 12.24 -21.06 -7.12
CA ARG A 164 12.63 -22.15 -6.20
C ARG A 164 11.61 -22.51 -5.13
N ALA A 165 10.65 -21.65 -4.82
CA ALA A 165 9.50 -22.02 -3.98
C ALA A 165 8.47 -22.84 -4.77
N ARG A 166 7.91 -23.88 -4.13
CA ARG A 166 6.73 -24.59 -4.64
C ARG A 166 5.51 -23.67 -4.53
N MET A 167 4.69 -23.60 -5.57
CA MET A 167 3.55 -22.68 -5.66
C MET A 167 2.54 -22.87 -4.51
N TRP A 168 2.15 -24.11 -4.22
CA TRP A 168 1.19 -24.40 -3.13
C TRP A 168 1.72 -24.03 -1.75
N SER A 169 2.99 -24.32 -1.48
CA SER A 169 3.64 -23.92 -0.22
C SER A 169 3.70 -22.40 -0.08
N PHE A 170 3.95 -21.71 -1.19
CA PHE A 170 3.93 -20.25 -1.22
C PHE A 170 2.53 -19.68 -0.96
N PHE A 171 1.48 -20.22 -1.58
CA PHE A 171 0.11 -19.75 -1.35
C PHE A 171 -0.40 -20.03 0.07
N LEU A 172 -0.04 -21.18 0.65
CA LEU A 172 -0.33 -21.45 2.07
C LEU A 172 0.39 -20.44 2.97
N PHE A 173 1.65 -20.13 2.66
CA PHE A 173 2.38 -19.09 3.38
C PHE A 173 1.73 -17.71 3.21
N THR A 174 1.32 -17.34 2.00
CA THR A 174 0.60 -16.08 1.75
C THR A 174 -0.67 -16.01 2.60
N LEU A 175 -1.47 -17.07 2.63
CA LEU A 175 -2.67 -17.14 3.48
C LEU A 175 -2.35 -16.84 4.94
N VAL A 176 -1.33 -17.48 5.52
CA VAL A 176 -0.93 -17.26 6.91
C VAL A 176 -0.36 -15.85 7.13
N LEU A 177 0.45 -15.36 6.19
CA LEU A 177 1.04 -14.02 6.25
C LEU A 177 -0.06 -12.95 6.28
N THR A 178 -1.02 -13.04 5.36
CA THR A 178 -2.04 -12.00 5.19
C THR A 178 -3.20 -12.14 6.18
N ALA A 179 -3.47 -13.34 6.69
CA ALA A 179 -4.48 -13.56 7.72
C ALA A 179 -3.98 -13.25 9.14
N VAL A 180 -2.69 -13.46 9.43
CA VAL A 180 -2.19 -13.43 10.81
C VAL A 180 -0.91 -12.61 10.96
N ILE A 181 0.19 -12.97 10.31
CA ILE A 181 1.51 -12.39 10.62
C ILE A 181 1.53 -10.87 10.38
N TYR A 182 1.09 -10.43 9.20
CA TYR A 182 1.04 -9.00 8.86
C TYR A 182 0.03 -8.25 9.74
N PRO A 183 -1.24 -8.71 9.89
CA PRO A 183 -2.19 -8.08 10.80
C PRO A 183 -1.69 -7.88 12.23
N VAL A 184 -1.02 -8.88 12.80
CA VAL A 184 -0.46 -8.81 14.16
C VAL A 184 0.60 -7.72 14.25
N VAL A 185 1.52 -7.65 13.29
CA VAL A 185 2.55 -6.60 13.27
C VAL A 185 1.93 -5.23 13.07
N GLY A 186 0.91 -5.13 12.21
CA GLY A 186 0.18 -3.89 11.98
C GLY A 186 -0.63 -3.42 13.19
N ALA A 187 -1.18 -4.35 13.98
CA ALA A 187 -1.94 -4.04 15.19
C ALA A 187 -1.10 -3.29 16.22
N TRP A 188 0.20 -3.63 16.32
CA TRP A 188 1.10 -3.00 17.29
C TRP A 188 1.29 -1.50 17.03
N THR A 189 1.09 -1.04 15.80
CA THR A 189 1.33 0.34 15.38
C THR A 189 0.08 0.98 14.80
N TRP A 190 -0.30 0.68 13.56
CA TRP A 190 -1.47 1.26 12.90
C TRP A 190 -2.79 0.89 13.56
N GLY A 191 -2.84 -0.22 14.28
CA GLY A 191 -3.98 -0.61 15.11
C GLY A 191 -4.08 0.12 16.44
N GLY A 192 -3.08 0.91 16.84
CA GLY A 192 -3.05 1.59 18.15
C GLY A 192 -2.55 0.72 19.31
N GLY A 193 -1.83 -0.37 19.03
CA GLY A 193 -1.25 -1.23 20.05
C GLY A 193 0.03 -0.68 20.71
N TRP A 194 0.74 -1.55 21.41
CA TRP A 194 1.85 -1.18 22.30
C TRP A 194 3.02 -0.39 21.66
N LEU A 195 3.31 -0.57 20.35
CA LEU A 195 4.38 0.19 19.70
C LEU A 195 3.96 1.64 19.43
N ASP A 196 2.68 1.86 19.12
CA ASP A 196 2.12 3.20 18.97
C ASP A 196 2.21 3.97 20.31
N GLU A 197 1.88 3.31 21.42
CA GLU A 197 2.00 3.89 22.77
C GLU A 197 3.44 4.29 23.14
N LEU A 198 4.44 3.58 22.60
CA LEU A 198 5.85 3.92 22.75
C LEU A 198 6.32 5.04 21.81
N GLY A 199 5.43 5.56 20.95
CA GLY A 199 5.72 6.63 19.99
C GLY A 199 6.46 6.15 18.74
N PHE A 200 6.36 4.86 18.38
CA PHE A 200 6.89 4.37 17.11
C PHE A 200 6.12 5.00 15.95
N GLN A 201 6.83 5.37 14.87
CA GLN A 201 6.23 6.05 13.72
C GLN A 201 6.58 5.31 12.45
N ASP A 202 5.56 4.84 11.73
CA ASP A 202 5.69 4.27 10.40
C ASP A 202 4.54 4.79 9.53
N PHE A 203 4.82 5.82 8.73
CA PHE A 203 3.77 6.56 8.02
C PHE A 203 3.09 5.73 6.92
N ALA A 204 3.88 4.97 6.14
CA ALA A 204 3.41 4.27 4.94
C ALA A 204 3.86 2.81 4.87
N GLY A 205 4.38 2.25 5.96
CA GLY A 205 4.68 0.82 6.07
C GLY A 205 6.12 0.46 5.71
N SER A 206 7.09 1.33 5.97
CA SER A 206 8.51 0.99 5.83
C SER A 206 8.89 -0.23 6.68
N THR A 207 8.29 -0.36 7.86
CA THR A 207 8.46 -1.51 8.74
C THR A 207 7.32 -2.51 8.57
N ILE A 208 6.08 -2.04 8.65
CA ILE A 208 4.89 -2.92 8.68
C ILE A 208 4.75 -3.68 7.36
N VAL A 209 5.02 -3.05 6.22
CA VAL A 209 4.90 -3.66 4.88
C VAL A 209 6.26 -4.17 4.41
N HIS A 210 7.22 -3.25 4.23
CA HIS A 210 8.51 -3.61 3.65
C HIS A 210 9.40 -4.42 4.61
N GLY A 211 9.43 -4.04 5.89
CA GLY A 211 10.16 -4.76 6.93
C GLY A 211 9.61 -6.17 7.14
N THR A 212 8.30 -6.32 7.38
CA THR A 212 7.64 -7.62 7.54
C THR A 212 7.87 -8.51 6.33
N GLY A 213 7.64 -7.97 5.12
CA GLY A 213 7.87 -8.70 3.86
C GLY A 213 9.34 -9.08 3.69
N GLY A 214 10.27 -8.18 4.03
CA GLY A 214 11.72 -8.39 3.94
C GLY A 214 12.22 -9.47 4.90
N TRP A 215 11.79 -9.44 6.17
CA TRP A 215 12.15 -10.46 7.15
C TRP A 215 11.56 -11.83 6.81
N ALA A 216 10.30 -11.86 6.37
CA ALA A 216 9.69 -13.09 5.88
C ALA A 216 10.39 -13.65 4.64
N ALA A 217 10.78 -12.76 3.70
CA ALA A 217 11.55 -13.12 2.52
C ALA A 217 12.93 -13.68 2.89
N LEU A 218 13.61 -13.08 3.87
CA LEU A 218 14.90 -13.57 4.37
C LEU A 218 14.76 -14.95 5.01
N ALA A 219 13.79 -15.14 5.91
CA ALA A 219 13.51 -16.43 6.53
C ALA A 219 13.22 -17.50 5.48
N GLY A 220 12.36 -17.18 4.50
CA GLY A 220 12.08 -18.05 3.37
C GLY A 220 13.31 -18.37 2.52
N ALA A 221 14.20 -17.39 2.30
CA ALA A 221 15.40 -17.58 1.50
C ALA A 221 16.41 -18.49 2.20
N ILE A 222 16.50 -18.41 3.53
CA ILE A 222 17.33 -19.30 4.37
C ILE A 222 16.78 -20.73 4.30
N ILE A 223 15.46 -20.92 4.48
CA ILE A 223 14.82 -22.25 4.49
C ILE A 223 14.86 -22.92 3.11
N VAL A 224 14.52 -22.19 2.05
CA VAL A 224 14.47 -22.73 0.68
C VAL A 224 15.87 -22.87 0.08
N GLY A 225 16.82 -22.05 0.54
CA GLY A 225 18.19 -22.05 0.07
C GLY A 225 18.38 -21.35 -1.29
N PRO A 226 19.59 -21.43 -1.86
CA PRO A 226 19.95 -20.69 -3.07
C PRO A 226 19.37 -21.31 -4.34
N ARG A 227 19.25 -20.48 -5.39
CA ARG A 227 18.87 -20.96 -6.73
C ARG A 227 19.90 -21.97 -7.24
N ARG A 228 19.42 -23.04 -7.88
CA ARG A 228 20.31 -24.01 -8.55
C ARG A 228 21.22 -23.31 -9.55
N GLY A 229 22.53 -23.52 -9.40
CA GLY A 229 23.57 -22.93 -10.24
C GLY A 229 23.96 -21.49 -9.89
N LYS A 230 23.45 -20.92 -8.78
CA LYS A 230 23.82 -19.57 -8.31
C LYS A 230 25.24 -19.48 -7.78
N PHE A 231 25.74 -20.54 -7.16
CA PHE A 231 27.09 -20.63 -6.62
C PHE A 231 27.83 -21.78 -7.32
N ALA A 232 29.08 -21.56 -7.70
CA ALA A 232 29.94 -22.62 -8.23
C ALA A 232 30.55 -23.46 -7.08
N ALA A 233 31.28 -24.52 -7.43
CA ALA A 233 31.86 -25.43 -6.43
C ALA A 233 32.89 -24.75 -5.51
N ASP A 234 33.51 -23.66 -5.97
CA ASP A 234 34.43 -22.81 -5.20
C ASP A 234 33.73 -21.70 -4.39
N GLY A 235 32.39 -21.68 -4.40
CA GLY A 235 31.57 -20.65 -3.73
C GLY A 235 31.39 -19.35 -4.53
N SER A 236 32.02 -19.20 -5.69
CA SER A 236 31.89 -17.99 -6.51
C SER A 236 30.47 -17.78 -7.03
N VAL A 237 30.05 -16.51 -7.12
CA VAL A 237 28.70 -16.14 -7.58
C VAL A 237 28.61 -16.25 -9.10
N ARG A 238 27.62 -17.01 -9.59
CA ARG A 238 27.22 -17.04 -10.99
C ARG A 238 26.01 -16.11 -11.20
N PRO A 239 26.14 -15.03 -12.00
CA PRO A 239 25.01 -14.17 -12.32
C PRO A 239 23.89 -14.96 -13.00
N THR A 240 22.65 -14.66 -12.64
CA THR A 240 21.46 -15.16 -13.35
C THR A 240 20.89 -13.97 -14.09
N PRO A 241 21.06 -13.89 -15.43
CA PRO A 241 20.61 -12.73 -16.18
C PRO A 241 19.07 -12.64 -16.14
N PRO A 242 18.51 -11.42 -16.12
CA PRO A 242 17.07 -11.21 -16.24
C PRO A 242 16.58 -11.66 -17.62
N SER A 243 15.32 -12.10 -17.72
CA SER A 243 14.71 -12.42 -19.01
C SER A 243 14.43 -11.18 -19.86
N SER A 244 14.15 -10.03 -19.23
CA SER A 244 13.96 -8.77 -19.92
C SER A 244 14.17 -7.57 -19.00
N VAL A 245 15.22 -6.79 -19.27
CA VAL A 245 15.46 -5.52 -18.56
C VAL A 245 14.37 -4.50 -18.85
N VAL A 246 13.76 -4.53 -20.06
CA VAL A 246 12.67 -3.61 -20.42
C VAL A 246 11.46 -3.81 -19.51
N ILE A 247 11.06 -5.06 -19.29
CA ILE A 247 9.93 -5.39 -18.42
C ILE A 247 10.24 -5.09 -16.96
N VAL A 248 11.49 -5.34 -16.51
CA VAL A 248 11.95 -4.91 -15.18
C VAL A 248 11.80 -3.40 -15.01
N THR A 249 12.31 -2.61 -15.95
CA THR A 249 12.26 -1.14 -15.88
C THR A 249 10.83 -0.61 -15.92
N LEU A 250 9.96 -1.19 -16.75
CA LEU A 250 8.54 -0.81 -16.77
C LEU A 250 7.86 -1.12 -15.43
N GLY A 251 8.17 -2.27 -14.82
CA GLY A 251 7.71 -2.62 -13.48
C GLY A 251 8.13 -1.58 -12.44
N VAL A 252 9.38 -1.12 -12.48
CA VAL A 252 9.89 -0.07 -11.59
C VAL A 252 9.12 1.25 -11.75
N PHE A 253 8.84 1.69 -12.99
CA PHE A 253 8.06 2.92 -13.19
C PHE A 253 6.64 2.81 -12.65
N ILE A 254 6.00 1.64 -12.78
CA ILE A 254 4.68 1.40 -12.21
C ILE A 254 4.72 1.43 -10.68
N LEU A 255 5.73 0.79 -10.07
CA LEU A 255 5.92 0.77 -8.61
C LEU A 255 6.30 2.15 -8.03
N TRP A 256 6.88 3.03 -8.82
CA TRP A 256 7.17 4.39 -8.38
C TRP A 256 5.94 5.29 -8.52
N PHE A 257 5.11 5.07 -9.54
CA PHE A 257 3.90 5.85 -9.74
C PHE A 257 2.79 5.49 -8.73
N GLY A 258 2.60 4.19 -8.49
CA GLY A 258 1.64 3.68 -7.50
C GLY A 258 2.15 3.85 -6.08
#